data_AF-A0A6L4YY83-F1
#
_entry.id   AF-A0A6L4YY83-F1
#
_cell.length_a   1.000
_cell.length_b   1.000
_cell.length_c   1.000
_cell.angle_alpha   90.00
_cell.angle_beta   90.00
_cell.angle_gamma   90.00
#
_symmetry.space_group_name_H-M   'P 1'
#
loop_
_entity.id
_entity.type
_entity.pdbx_description
1 polymer ?
#
loop_
_entity_poly.entity_id
_entity_poly.type
_entity_poly.pdbx_seq_one_letter_code
_entity_poly.pdbx_strand_id
1 'polypeptide(L)'
;FATKLHEGELIVYIDEEPYRGKKVKLSYNRRQFYDRILTPMRSMGLIDYDLYKKTYRLSENFNKLMIRIGLMWIKEVRKQPLGFSVKAEQEVSY
;
A
#
# COMPACT_ATOMS: atom_id res chain seq x y z
N PHE A 1 4.12 -8.83 13.57
CA PHE A 1 4.05 -7.43 13.09
C PHE A 1 3.07 -6.60 13.93
N ALA A 2 1.76 -6.93 13.92
CA ALA A 2 0.75 -6.20 14.70
C ALA A 2 1.02 -6.12 16.22
N THR A 3 1.59 -7.17 16.82
CA THR A 3 1.96 -7.19 18.25
C THR A 3 3.10 -6.22 18.58
N LYS A 4 4.18 -6.24 17.77
CA LYS A 4 5.35 -5.35 17.91
C LYS A 4 5.02 -3.86 17.69
N LEU A 5 4.05 -3.58 16.80
CA LEU A 5 3.55 -2.22 16.54
C LEU A 5 2.68 -1.69 17.70
N HIS A 6 1.93 -2.57 18.35
CA HIS A 6 1.13 -2.24 19.53
C HIS A 6 2.00 -1.93 20.76
N GLU A 7 3.05 -2.70 20.98
CA GLU A 7 4.03 -2.49 22.06
C GLU A 7 4.88 -1.22 21.83
N GLY A 8 4.79 -0.65 20.62
CA GLY A 8 5.52 0.55 20.21
C GLY A 8 7.01 0.32 20.06
N GLU A 9 7.43 -0.92 19.79
CA GLU A 9 8.84 -1.28 19.61
C GLU A 9 9.34 -0.99 18.18
N LEU A 10 8.45 -0.59 17.28
CA LEU A 10 8.80 -0.17 15.93
C LEU A 10 9.36 1.26 15.96
N ILE A 11 10.68 1.34 16.02
CA ILE A 11 11.46 2.57 15.82
C ILE A 11 11.57 2.76 14.31
N VAL A 12 10.88 3.77 13.78
CA VAL A 12 10.94 4.15 12.36
C VAL A 12 11.49 5.57 12.25
N TYR A 13 12.28 5.81 11.21
CA TYR A 13 12.72 7.14 10.83
C TYR A 13 11.65 7.73 9.90
N ILE A 14 11.04 8.84 10.29
CA ILE A 14 10.06 9.57 9.46
C ILE A 14 10.82 10.73 8.83
N ASP A 15 10.86 10.80 7.50
CA ASP A 15 11.60 11.84 6.76
C ASP A 15 10.78 13.11 6.47
N GLU A 16 9.53 13.17 6.96
CA GLU A 16 8.64 14.33 6.83
C GLU A 16 8.86 15.37 7.94
N GLU A 17 8.90 16.68 7.62
CA GLU A 17 8.84 17.76 8.61
C GLU A 17 7.45 17.73 9.29
N PRO A 18 7.31 17.53 10.63
CA PRO A 18 8.17 17.92 11.77
C PRO A 18 8.94 16.78 12.49
N TYR A 19 9.04 15.59 11.90
CA TYR A 19 9.62 14.39 12.52
C TYR A 19 10.98 13.96 11.94
N ARG A 20 11.47 14.69 10.93
CA ARG A 20 12.78 14.50 10.28
C ARG A 20 13.91 14.34 11.31
N GLY A 21 14.55 13.16 11.30
CA GLY A 21 15.68 12.83 12.16
C GLY A 21 15.34 12.42 13.61
N LYS A 22 14.07 12.42 14.03
CA LYS A 22 13.68 11.98 15.38
C LYS A 22 13.24 10.52 15.37
N LYS A 23 13.76 9.71 16.30
CA LYS A 23 13.25 8.36 16.58
C LYS A 23 11.88 8.50 17.23
N VAL A 24 10.82 8.39 16.44
CA VAL A 24 9.45 8.46 16.96
C VAL A 24 9.01 7.06 17.33
N LYS A 25 8.52 6.90 18.57
CA LYS A 25 7.87 5.66 19.01
C LYS A 25 6.51 5.58 18.31
N LEU A 26 6.42 4.78 17.25
CA LEU A 26 5.14 4.54 16.58
C LEU A 26 4.33 3.56 17.43
N SER A 27 3.66 4.06 18.47
CA SER A 27 2.67 3.28 19.23
C SER A 27 1.32 3.39 18.52
N TYR A 28 0.85 2.29 17.93
CA TYR A 28 -0.45 2.28 17.28
C TYR A 28 -1.50 1.64 18.21
N ASN A 29 -2.63 2.32 18.42
CA ASN A 29 -3.71 1.78 19.25
C ASN A 29 -4.39 0.59 18.55
N ARG A 30 -4.48 -0.56 19.23
CA ARG A 30 -5.11 -1.78 18.71
C ARG A 30 -6.51 -1.51 18.13
N ARG A 31 -7.38 -0.76 18.83
CA ARG A 31 -8.73 -0.43 18.34
C ARG A 31 -8.70 0.38 17.05
N GLN A 32 -7.82 1.39 16.96
CA GLN A 32 -7.65 2.18 15.74
C GLN A 32 -7.18 1.33 14.55
N PHE A 33 -6.57 0.16 14.78
CA PHE A 33 -6.15 -0.74 13.70
C PHE A 33 -7.33 -1.55 13.18
N TYR A 34 -8.08 -2.15 14.11
CA TYR A 34 -9.30 -2.86 13.75
C TYR A 34 -10.27 -1.93 13.02
N ASP A 35 -10.49 -0.72 13.54
CA ASP A 35 -11.49 0.20 13.00
C ASP A 35 -11.06 0.88 11.70
N ARG A 36 -9.77 1.23 11.53
CA ARG A 36 -9.31 1.96 10.33
C ARG A 36 -8.81 1.06 9.21
N ILE A 37 -8.40 -0.18 9.51
CA ILE A 37 -7.85 -1.10 8.52
C ILE A 37 -8.80 -2.29 8.33
N LEU A 38 -9.06 -3.07 9.39
CA LEU A 38 -9.81 -4.32 9.24
C LEU A 38 -11.29 -4.10 8.94
N THR A 39 -11.94 -3.10 9.53
CA THR A 39 -13.35 -2.79 9.27
C THR A 39 -13.57 -2.37 7.81
N PRO A 40 -12.83 -1.38 7.24
CA PRO A 40 -12.93 -1.07 5.82
C PRO A 40 -12.60 -2.25 4.91
N MET A 41 -11.53 -3.01 5.20
CA MET A 41 -11.17 -4.17 4.39
C MET A 41 -12.28 -5.23 4.39
N ARG A 42 -12.96 -5.44 5.52
CA ARG A 42 -14.11 -6.34 5.61
C ARG A 42 -15.30 -5.79 4.84
N SER A 43 -15.64 -4.51 5.02
CA SER A 43 -16.74 -3.85 4.30
C SER A 43 -16.56 -3.84 2.78
N MET A 44 -15.32 -3.77 2.31
CA MET A 44 -14.96 -3.84 0.89
C MET A 44 -14.89 -5.28 0.35
N GLY A 45 -15.06 -6.30 1.19
CA GLY A 45 -14.97 -7.70 0.78
C GLY A 45 -13.55 -8.17 0.46
N LEU A 46 -12.52 -7.49 0.99
CA LEU A 46 -11.12 -7.87 0.83
C LEU A 46 -10.71 -8.98 1.79
N ILE A 47 -11.34 -9.00 2.97
CA ILE A 47 -11.12 -10.01 4.02
C ILE A 47 -12.45 -10.52 4.55
N ASP A 48 -12.46 -11.80 4.89
CA ASP A 48 -13.57 -12.49 5.54
C ASP A 48 -13.21 -12.74 7.01
N TYR A 49 -14.22 -12.68 7.88
CA TYR A 49 -14.06 -12.98 9.29
C TYR A 49 -14.69 -14.34 9.62
N ASP A 50 -13.88 -15.29 10.05
CA ASP A 50 -14.34 -16.58 10.56
C ASP A 50 -14.77 -16.41 12.03
N LEU A 51 -16.07 -16.44 12.29
CA LEU A 51 -16.61 -16.28 13.65
C LEU A 51 -16.21 -17.43 14.58
N TYR A 52 -16.03 -18.64 14.05
CA TYR A 52 -15.73 -19.82 14.86
C TYR A 52 -14.27 -19.81 15.31
N LYS A 53 -13.36 -19.41 14.42
CA LYS A 53 -11.93 -19.35 14.72
C LYS A 53 -11.46 -17.98 15.22
N LYS A 54 -12.33 -16.97 15.17
CA LYS A 54 -12.02 -15.55 15.45
C LYS A 54 -10.81 -15.06 14.66
N THR A 55 -10.68 -15.54 13.42
CA THR A 55 -9.56 -15.22 12.54
C THR A 55 -10.05 -14.50 11.29
N TYR A 56 -9.22 -13.58 10.81
CA TYR A 56 -9.44 -12.95 9.51
C TYR A 56 -8.74 -13.76 8.44
N ARG A 57 -9.39 -13.94 7.29
CA ARG A 57 -8.84 -14.60 6.11
C ARG A 57 -8.96 -13.67 4.91
N LEU A 58 -8.02 -13.74 3.98
CA LEU A 58 -8.13 -13.05 2.70
C LEU A 58 -9.32 -13.62 1.90
N SER A 59 -10.14 -12.76 1.30
CA SER A 59 -11.23 -13.24 0.45
C SER A 59 -10.69 -13.84 -0.85
N GLU A 60 -11.39 -14.84 -1.37
CA GLU A 60 -11.01 -15.50 -2.62
C GLU A 60 -11.08 -14.53 -3.82
N ASN A 61 -12.05 -13.61 -3.79
CA ASN A 61 -12.21 -12.58 -4.82
C ASN A 61 -11.03 -11.62 -4.83
N PHE A 62 -10.57 -11.19 -3.64
CA PHE A 62 -9.43 -10.29 -3.55
C PHE A 62 -8.14 -10.99 -3.97
N ASN A 63 -7.97 -12.27 -3.63
CA ASN A 63 -6.82 -13.06 -4.10
C ASN A 63 -6.70 -13.06 -5.64
N LYS A 64 -7.81 -13.32 -6.34
CA LYS A 64 -7.87 -13.28 -7.80
C LYS A 64 -7.55 -11.89 -8.35
N LEU A 65 -8.06 -10.84 -7.71
CA LEU A 65 -7.78 -9.45 -8.07
C LEU A 65 -6.29 -9.11 -7.91
N MET A 66 -5.67 -9.55 -6.81
CA MET A 66 -4.24 -9.35 -6.55
C MET A 66 -3.39 -9.98 -7.64
N ILE A 67 -3.69 -11.22 -8.04
CA ILE A 67 -2.98 -11.90 -9.13
C ILE A 67 -3.11 -11.11 -10.43
N ARG A 68 -4.32 -10.67 -10.78
CA ARG A 68 -4.57 -9.88 -11.99
C ARG A 68 -3.79 -8.57 -11.99
N ILE A 69 -3.82 -7.82 -10.89
CA ILE A 69 -3.07 -6.57 -10.75
C ILE A 69 -1.58 -6.83 -10.84
N GLY A 70 -1.06 -7.86 -10.16
CA GLY A 70 0.36 -8.25 -10.24
C GLY A 70 0.81 -8.52 -11.68
N LEU A 71 0.00 -9.24 -12.46
CA LEU A 71 0.26 -9.48 -13.88
C LEU A 71 0.26 -8.18 -14.70
N MET A 72 -0.67 -7.26 -14.43
CA MET A 72 -0.70 -5.94 -15.08
C MET A 72 0.56 -5.14 -14.78
N TRP A 73 1.02 -5.14 -13.53
CA TRP A 73 2.24 -4.45 -13.12
C TRP A 73 3.48 -5.04 -13.81
N ILE A 74 3.60 -6.37 -13.84
CA ILE A 74 4.70 -7.04 -14.55
C ILE A 74 4.69 -6.67 -16.04
N LYS A 75 3.49 -6.61 -16.65
CA LYS A 75 3.34 -6.21 -18.05
C LYS A 75 3.77 -4.75 -18.28
N GLU A 76 3.41 -3.85 -17.37
CA GLU A 76 3.75 -2.43 -17.49
C GLU A 76 5.25 -2.19 -17.31
N VAL A 77 5.87 -2.84 -16.32
CA VAL A 77 7.32 -2.78 -16.11
C VAL A 77 8.11 -3.32 -17.31
N ARG A 78 7.56 -4.32 -18.02
CA ARG A 78 8.19 -4.90 -19.21
C ARG A 78 7.97 -4.08 -20.49
N LYS A 79 7.02 -3.13 -20.52
CA LYS A 79 6.89 -2.24 -21.67
C LYS A 79 8.14 -1.38 -21.77
N GLN A 80 8.74 -1.34 -22.94
CA GLN A 80 9.79 -0.37 -23.23
C GLN A 80 9.20 1.05 -23.08
N PRO A 81 9.94 2.01 -22.52
CA PRO A 81 9.48 3.39 -22.48
C PRO A 81 9.21 3.83 -23.92
N LEU A 82 7.96 4.24 -24.20
CA LEU A 82 7.60 4.86 -25.46
C LEU A 82 8.51 6.08 -25.60
N GLY A 83 9.49 6.00 -26.51
CA GLY A 83 10.43 7.09 -26.76
C GLY A 83 9.62 8.34 -27.09
N PHE A 84 9.73 9.37 -26.25
CA PHE A 84 9.14 10.66 -26.52
C PHE A 84 9.82 11.24 -27.75
N SER A 85 9.15 11.22 -28.91
CA SER A 85 9.60 11.96 -30.08
C SER A 85 9.24 13.43 -29.88
N VAL A 86 10.17 14.18 -29.30
CA VAL A 86 10.11 15.65 -29.33
C VAL A 86 10.27 16.04 -30.81
N LYS A 87 9.17 16.43 -31.46
CA LYS A 87 9.25 17.10 -32.75
C LYS A 87 9.88 18.47 -32.49
N ALA A 88 11.14 18.63 -32.89
CA ALA A 88 11.79 19.93 -32.91
C ALA A 88 11.02 20.83 -33.88
N GLU A 89 10.45 21.92 -33.36
CA GLU A 89 9.84 22.97 -34.17
C GLU A 89 10.91 23.58 -35.07
N GLN A 90 10.58 23.68 -36.36
CA GLN A 90 11.45 24.21 -37.40
C GLN A 90 11.76 25.68 -37.12
N GLU A 91 13.04 26.02 -37.04
CA GLU A 91 13.53 27.40 -36.99
C GLU A 91 13.09 28.14 -38.27
N VAL A 92 12.25 29.16 -38.10
CA VAL A 92 11.89 30.10 -39.16
C VAL A 92 12.98 31.17 -39.21
N SER A 93 13.82 31.12 -40.24
CA SER A 93 14.80 32.17 -40.59
C SER A 93 14.09 33.32 -41.30
N TYR A 94 14.25 34.54 -40.80
CA TYR A 94 13.91 35.80 -41.49
C TYR A 94 15.15 36.40 -42.14
#